data_AF-A0AAN9Y9S6-F1
#
_entry.id   AF-A0AAN9Y9S6-F1
#
_cell.length_a   1.000
_cell.length_b   1.000
_cell.length_c   1.000
_cell.angle_alpha   90.00
_cell.angle_beta   90.00
_cell.angle_gamma   90.00
#
_symmetry.space_group_name_H-M   'P 1'
#
loop_
_entity.id
_entity.type
_entity.pdbx_description
1 polymer ?
#
loop_
_entity_poly.entity_id
_entity_poly.type
_entity_poly.pdbx_seq_one_letter_code
_entity_poly.pdbx_strand_id
1 'polypeptide(L)'
;MKPVPNVPLPNFLDHKDMHANVWVAERFVSIGLLCSIPLVFADSSLEDLEAFVDILIALHVHWGLEAIFKDYLRPSVVGDTIPKFCDVYAGLVSIYLAVALLWISFYGTGVVKTIKHLWLLDPVTPSSSEVKFLWFGFVFIGLLITFVIMSSLWEKFQTSPTITGLDTDFHTWDVMFPSVTICAANPADSELIEQYISRHWDLNVNDTDYDFYEEFIQTVAKLSLTNLQDLNKYIEDETLNDVNLRSIMKKVMRNCQDWLHDCYFIGVQKNCCNIFSPVLTDAGFCYTFNSTYIDDDFINKTLPEVKIQYVYETDSDLAMIFDANDVEKNPIKVYLHSSSEKIISDDIPHLKWAKRIDTLLFSPKETYTTEDVRQLSIQQRHCVFPDEIPLMTDAIYSFGACLTECRMRISQRICDCVPIFYPEIGEYKHCTWSKTSCIIRHLDEIRNAEECQCELPCFNTVYEVEKLENAKKENLDDSLEIAFLTWPISRYKRDLLFGWVDLFVAFGGIAGSLLGFSVFSAVEILYFFTLRVFCMSYREKAKLEELHEEYKHKEDTTADLSLDPYTSCKELDVEIGKKKFTYSDSHLPYLP
;
A
#
# COMPACT_ATOMS: atom_id res chain seq x y z
N MET A 1 40.31 0.58 -24.96
CA MET A 1 39.91 0.36 -23.56
C MET A 1 41.06 0.75 -22.65
N LYS A 2 40.88 1.76 -21.79
CA LYS A 2 41.80 2.05 -20.68
C LYS A 2 41.34 1.22 -19.47
N PRO A 3 42.26 0.72 -18.61
CA PRO A 3 41.87 -0.01 -17.42
C PRO A 3 41.25 0.96 -16.39
N VAL A 4 40.13 0.55 -15.81
CA VAL A 4 39.45 1.22 -14.70
C VAL A 4 40.23 0.95 -13.41
N PRO A 5 40.46 1.95 -12.53
CA PRO A 5 41.15 1.72 -11.26
C PRO A 5 40.27 0.95 -10.27
N ASN A 6 40.88 -0.02 -9.57
CA ASN A 6 40.25 -0.74 -8.46
C ASN A 6 39.87 0.24 -7.34
N VAL A 7 38.57 0.35 -7.05
CA VAL A 7 38.05 0.97 -5.83
C VAL A 7 37.88 -0.14 -4.78
N PRO A 8 38.45 -0.02 -3.57
CA PRO A 8 38.27 -1.03 -2.53
C PRO A 8 36.83 -0.99 -1.99
N LEU A 9 36.21 -2.18 -1.84
CA LEU A 9 34.92 -2.33 -1.15
C LEU A 9 35.03 -1.84 0.31
N PRO A 10 34.00 -1.18 0.87
CA PRO A 10 33.94 -0.91 2.30
C PRO A 10 33.78 -2.23 3.08
N ASN A 11 34.58 -2.42 4.12
CA ASN A 11 34.47 -3.53 5.06
C ASN A 11 33.12 -3.46 5.81
N PHE A 12 32.10 -4.13 5.30
CA PHE A 12 30.77 -4.21 5.91
C PHE A 12 30.69 -5.13 7.14
N LEU A 13 31.74 -5.92 7.41
CA LEU A 13 31.77 -6.89 8.51
C LEU A 13 32.13 -6.25 9.86
N ASP A 14 32.87 -5.13 9.88
CA ASP A 14 33.36 -4.49 11.11
C ASP A 14 32.26 -3.67 11.83
N HIS A 15 31.28 -3.15 11.07
CA HIS A 15 30.19 -2.34 11.62
C HIS A 15 29.16 -3.15 12.42
N LYS A 16 28.94 -4.42 12.06
CA LYS A 16 27.92 -5.28 12.70
C LYS A 16 28.34 -5.67 14.12
N ASP A 17 29.63 -5.92 14.32
CA ASP A 17 30.21 -6.24 15.63
C ASP A 17 30.25 -5.00 16.55
N MET A 18 30.46 -3.81 15.98
CA MET A 18 30.48 -2.56 16.74
C MET A 18 29.09 -2.19 17.29
N HIS A 19 28.02 -2.36 16.50
CA HIS A 19 26.64 -2.12 16.97
C HIS A 19 26.20 -3.12 18.04
N ALA A 20 26.60 -4.40 17.93
CA ALA A 20 26.30 -5.41 18.93
C ALA A 20 26.92 -5.07 20.30
N ASN A 21 28.16 -4.59 20.32
CA ASN A 21 28.85 -4.21 21.55
C ASN A 21 28.26 -2.97 22.22
N VAL A 22 27.80 -1.99 21.43
CA VAL A 22 27.12 -0.78 21.95
C VAL A 22 25.80 -1.16 22.62
N TRP A 23 25.00 -2.04 22.00
CA TRP A 23 23.75 -2.51 22.58
C TRP A 23 23.95 -3.29 23.88
N VAL A 24 25.02 -4.10 23.96
CA VAL A 24 25.39 -4.79 25.19
C VAL A 24 25.78 -3.78 26.28
N ALA A 25 26.54 -2.75 25.94
CA ALA A 25 26.91 -1.68 26.88
C ALA A 25 25.69 -0.91 27.38
N GLU A 26 24.73 -0.60 26.50
CA GLU A 26 23.46 0.04 26.85
C GLU A 26 22.69 -0.76 27.91
N ARG A 27 22.57 -2.07 27.72
CA ARG A 27 21.89 -2.93 28.70
C ARG A 27 22.57 -2.90 30.07
N PHE A 28 23.90 -2.89 30.12
CA PHE A 28 24.61 -2.81 31.40
C PHE A 28 24.41 -1.47 32.10
N VAL A 29 24.40 -0.36 31.35
CA VAL A 29 24.10 0.98 31.90
C VAL A 29 22.66 1.06 32.42
N SER A 30 21.68 0.55 31.67
CA SER A 30 20.27 0.52 32.11
C SER A 30 20.06 -0.34 33.35
N ILE A 31 20.69 -1.53 33.42
CA ILE A 31 20.67 -2.37 34.63
C ILE A 31 21.34 -1.64 35.81
N GLY A 32 22.47 -0.98 35.55
CA GLY A 32 23.17 -0.15 36.52
C GLY A 32 22.28 0.92 37.13
N LEU A 33 21.58 1.70 36.29
CA LEU A 33 20.62 2.72 36.72
C LEU A 33 19.48 2.15 37.55
N LEU A 34 18.93 0.99 37.15
CA LEU A 34 17.81 0.35 37.82
C LEU A 34 18.18 -0.11 39.25
N CYS A 35 19.44 -0.45 39.48
CA CYS A 35 19.96 -0.81 40.80
C CYS A 35 20.46 0.40 41.61
N SER A 36 21.14 1.36 40.97
CA SER A 36 21.80 2.46 41.66
C SER A 36 20.83 3.57 42.09
N ILE A 37 19.82 3.89 41.27
CA ILE A 37 18.85 4.95 41.59
C ILE A 37 18.09 4.65 42.89
N PRO A 38 17.51 3.45 43.11
CA PRO A 38 16.83 3.14 44.37
C PRO A 38 17.78 3.15 45.58
N LEU A 39 19.04 2.77 45.39
CA LEU A 39 20.03 2.70 46.46
C LEU A 39 20.43 4.09 46.96
N VAL A 40 20.69 5.04 46.05
CA VAL A 40 20.94 6.46 46.40
C VAL A 40 19.67 7.12 46.95
N PHE A 41 18.50 6.70 46.49
CA PHE A 41 17.23 7.18 47.05
C PHE A 41 16.95 6.66 48.46
N ALA A 42 17.40 5.45 48.80
CA ALA A 42 17.28 4.89 50.15
C ALA A 42 18.30 5.50 51.13
N ASP A 43 19.55 5.69 50.69
CA ASP A 43 20.63 6.23 51.51
C ASP A 43 21.32 7.41 50.81
N SER A 44 20.99 8.63 51.24
CA SER A 44 21.55 9.87 50.68
C SER A 44 22.93 10.23 51.25
N SER A 45 23.57 9.35 52.00
CA SER A 45 24.94 9.55 52.52
C SER A 45 26.03 9.07 51.56
N LEU A 46 25.66 8.35 50.48
CA LEU A 46 26.58 7.79 49.48
C LEU A 46 26.85 8.79 48.35
N GLU A 47 27.67 9.81 48.62
CA GLU A 47 28.01 10.88 47.66
C GLU A 47 28.75 10.35 46.41
N ASP A 48 29.64 9.36 46.58
CA ASP A 48 30.38 8.75 45.46
C ASP A 48 29.46 7.95 44.51
N LEU A 49 28.37 7.39 45.04
CA LEU A 49 27.40 6.64 44.24
C LEU A 49 26.50 7.57 43.44
N GLU A 50 26.24 8.79 43.93
CA GLU A 50 25.44 9.81 43.24
C GLU A 50 26.16 10.29 41.95
N ALA A 51 27.45 10.59 42.03
CA ALA A 51 28.26 10.93 40.85
C ALA A 51 28.30 9.79 39.81
N PHE A 52 28.29 8.52 40.26
CA PHE A 52 28.20 7.38 39.36
C PHE A 52 26.83 7.30 38.66
N VAL A 53 25.74 7.57 39.37
CA VAL A 53 24.39 7.64 38.76
C VAL A 53 24.31 8.76 37.72
N ASP A 54 24.88 9.93 37.99
CA ASP A 54 24.88 11.07 37.06
C ASP A 54 25.57 10.72 35.73
N ILE A 55 26.69 10.00 35.78
CA ILE A 55 27.41 9.51 34.59
C ILE A 55 26.55 8.50 33.82
N LEU A 56 25.90 7.56 34.52
CA LEU A 56 25.04 6.58 33.89
C LEU A 56 23.80 7.22 33.24
N ILE A 57 23.21 8.26 33.86
CA ILE A 57 22.09 9.01 33.28
C ILE A 57 22.54 9.71 32.00
N ALA A 58 23.69 10.38 32.01
CA ALA A 58 24.21 11.06 30.84
C ALA A 58 24.49 10.09 29.68
N LEU A 59 25.03 8.90 29.97
CA LEU A 59 25.23 7.83 28.98
C LEU A 59 23.91 7.28 28.41
N HIS A 60 22.90 7.06 29.26
CA HIS A 60 21.60 6.57 28.82
C HIS A 60 20.88 7.60 27.92
N VAL A 61 20.95 8.89 28.28
CA VAL A 61 20.39 9.98 27.47
C VAL A 61 21.15 10.13 26.14
N HIS A 62 22.47 9.94 26.13
CA HIS A 62 23.28 9.98 24.91
C HIS A 62 22.82 8.95 23.88
N TRP A 63 22.73 7.67 24.28
CA TRP A 63 22.31 6.60 23.37
C TRP A 63 20.84 6.72 22.95
N GLY A 64 19.97 7.21 23.84
CA GLY A 64 18.58 7.52 23.48
C GLY A 64 18.47 8.60 22.40
N LEU A 65 19.21 9.70 22.54
CA LEU A 65 19.24 10.77 21.53
C LEU A 65 19.85 10.31 20.20
N GLU A 66 20.92 9.52 20.26
CA GLU A 66 21.58 8.96 19.07
C GLU A 66 20.64 8.03 18.29
N ALA A 67 19.88 7.17 18.99
CA ALA A 67 18.88 6.31 18.38
C ALA A 67 17.77 7.12 17.69
N ILE A 68 17.26 8.17 18.36
CA ILE A 68 16.25 9.07 17.78
C ILE A 68 16.78 9.72 16.49
N PHE A 69 18.00 10.26 16.48
CA PHE A 69 18.53 10.89 15.27
C PHE A 69 18.76 9.90 14.14
N LYS A 70 19.26 8.69 14.42
CA LYS A 70 19.48 7.66 13.40
C LYS A 70 18.18 7.12 12.81
N ASP A 71 17.11 7.01 13.60
CA ASP A 71 15.84 6.47 13.12
C ASP A 71 14.98 7.51 12.41
N TYR A 72 14.94 8.74 12.90
CA TYR A 72 14.05 9.78 12.38
C TYR A 72 14.72 10.73 11.38
N LEU A 73 16.04 10.92 11.43
CA LEU A 73 16.80 11.80 10.53
C LEU A 73 17.74 10.98 9.64
N ARG A 74 17.19 9.98 8.93
CA ARG A 74 17.97 9.18 8.00
C ARG A 74 18.47 10.02 6.81
N PRO A 75 19.68 9.76 6.28
CA PRO A 75 20.20 10.46 5.10
C PRO A 75 19.24 10.42 3.90
N SER A 76 18.46 9.35 3.77
CA SER A 76 17.43 9.19 2.73
C SER A 76 16.25 10.16 2.84
N VAL A 77 16.03 10.77 4.01
CA VAL A 77 14.88 11.67 4.28
C VAL A 77 15.32 13.13 4.26
N VAL A 78 16.49 13.44 4.85
CA VAL A 78 16.93 14.83 5.10
C VAL A 78 18.24 15.21 4.37
N GLY A 79 18.83 14.30 3.61
CA GLY A 79 20.13 14.48 2.94
C GLY A 79 21.33 14.16 3.84
N ASP A 80 22.52 14.04 3.25
CA ASP A 80 23.72 13.50 3.92
C ASP A 80 24.37 14.42 4.97
N THR A 81 23.99 15.70 5.01
CA THR A 81 24.64 16.71 5.86
C THR A 81 24.01 16.78 7.25
N ILE A 82 22.68 16.76 7.35
CA ILE A 82 21.93 16.90 8.60
C ILE A 82 22.25 15.80 9.62
N PRO A 83 22.30 14.50 9.26
CA PRO A 83 22.58 13.42 10.20
C PRO A 83 23.94 13.61 10.90
N LYS A 84 24.96 14.07 10.16
CA LYS A 84 26.30 14.35 10.70
C LYS A 84 26.30 15.49 11.71
N PHE A 85 25.50 16.53 11.48
CA PHE A 85 25.33 17.62 12.44
C PHE A 85 24.59 17.14 13.70
N CYS A 86 23.59 16.28 13.55
CA CYS A 86 22.84 15.70 14.65
C CYS A 86 23.69 14.82 15.55
N ASP A 87 24.60 14.01 14.98
CA ASP A 87 25.54 13.20 15.76
C ASP A 87 26.48 14.08 16.61
N VAL A 88 27.02 15.16 16.01
CA VAL A 88 27.87 16.13 16.73
C VAL A 88 27.07 16.85 17.81
N TYR A 89 25.83 17.23 17.51
CA TYR A 89 24.94 17.90 18.47
C TYR A 89 24.59 16.98 19.65
N ALA A 90 24.26 15.70 19.40
CA ALA A 90 24.02 14.71 20.45
C ALA A 90 25.23 14.59 21.38
N GLY A 91 26.44 14.53 20.83
CA GLY A 91 27.68 14.51 21.61
C GLY A 91 27.85 15.75 22.49
N LEU A 92 27.65 16.95 21.92
CA LEU A 92 27.76 18.21 22.66
C LEU A 92 26.74 18.33 23.79
N VAL A 93 25.48 17.97 23.53
CA VAL A 93 24.41 17.95 24.55
C VAL A 93 24.73 16.96 25.66
N SER A 94 25.26 15.79 25.32
CA SER A 94 25.60 14.74 26.29
C SER A 94 26.78 15.15 27.18
N ILE A 95 27.81 15.77 26.60
CA ILE A 95 28.95 16.32 27.37
C ILE A 95 28.47 17.44 28.29
N TYR A 96 27.65 18.36 27.78
CA TYR A 96 27.08 19.44 28.58
C TYR A 96 26.25 18.89 29.75
N LEU A 97 25.39 17.91 29.48
CA LEU A 97 24.56 17.25 30.50
C LEU A 97 25.43 16.56 31.55
N ALA A 98 26.45 15.79 31.15
CA ALA A 98 27.36 15.13 32.08
C ALA A 98 28.09 16.13 32.99
N VAL A 99 28.63 17.21 32.42
CA VAL A 99 29.31 18.27 33.18
C VAL A 99 28.35 18.99 34.11
N ALA A 100 27.13 19.29 33.66
CA ALA A 100 26.12 19.96 34.47
C ALA A 100 25.64 19.10 35.65
N LEU A 101 25.38 17.81 35.43
CA LEU A 101 24.97 16.89 36.50
C LEU A 101 26.09 16.69 37.52
N LEU A 102 27.33 16.46 37.06
CA LEU A 102 28.48 16.35 37.96
C LEU A 102 28.73 17.64 38.73
N TRP A 103 28.52 18.81 38.11
CA TRP A 103 28.61 20.10 38.81
C TRP A 103 27.58 20.20 39.93
N ILE A 104 26.33 19.79 39.69
CA ILE A 104 25.25 19.77 40.70
C ILE A 104 25.56 18.78 41.82
N SER A 105 26.24 17.67 41.50
CA SER A 105 26.65 16.63 42.45
C SER A 105 27.81 17.07 43.34
N PHE A 106 28.84 17.70 42.78
CA PHE A 106 30.03 18.12 43.54
C PHE A 106 29.90 19.48 44.23
N TYR A 107 29.13 20.42 43.66
CA TYR A 107 29.02 21.79 44.18
C TYR A 107 27.61 22.15 44.66
N GLY A 108 26.62 21.28 44.43
CA GLY A 108 25.23 21.47 44.83
C GLY A 108 24.74 20.40 45.81
N THR A 109 23.44 20.30 45.96
CA THR A 109 22.82 19.29 46.84
C THR A 109 22.81 17.88 46.25
N GLY A 110 23.26 17.67 45.01
CA GLY A 110 23.11 16.39 44.30
C GLY A 110 21.71 16.18 43.71
N VAL A 111 21.62 15.45 42.59
CA VAL A 111 20.38 15.27 41.82
C VAL A 111 19.30 14.57 42.65
N VAL A 112 19.67 13.55 43.43
CA VAL A 112 18.71 12.74 44.18
C VAL A 112 18.16 13.48 45.39
N LYS A 113 19.02 14.20 46.13
CA LYS A 113 18.54 15.07 47.22
C LYS A 113 17.73 16.24 46.67
N THR A 114 18.07 16.78 45.50
CA THR A 114 17.27 17.81 44.83
C THR A 114 15.87 17.29 44.47
N ILE A 115 15.75 16.07 43.96
CA ILE A 115 14.46 15.41 43.71
C ILE A 115 13.71 15.16 45.03
N LYS A 116 14.40 14.72 46.09
CA LYS A 116 13.78 14.56 47.43
C LYS A 116 13.28 15.88 47.98
N HIS A 117 14.05 16.96 47.85
CA HIS A 117 13.62 18.30 48.25
C HIS A 117 12.43 18.79 47.40
N LEU A 118 12.42 18.50 46.10
CA LEU A 118 11.29 18.79 45.22
C LEU A 118 10.03 18.01 45.64
N TRP A 119 10.17 16.76 46.06
CA TRP A 119 9.09 15.91 46.56
C TRP A 119 8.65 16.23 48.00
N LEU A 120 9.53 16.76 48.83
CA LEU A 120 9.30 17.19 50.22
C LEU A 120 8.83 18.66 50.32
N LEU A 121 8.63 19.36 49.21
CA LEU A 121 7.97 20.66 49.22
C LEU A 121 6.53 20.47 49.73
N ASP A 122 6.36 20.63 51.03
CA ASP A 122 5.07 20.71 51.69
C ASP A 122 4.18 21.73 50.94
N PRO A 123 2.87 21.45 50.80
CA PRO A 123 1.93 22.30 50.06
C PRO A 123 1.70 23.68 50.69
N VAL A 124 2.52 24.09 51.66
CA VAL A 124 2.30 25.23 52.56
C VAL A 124 3.18 26.44 52.22
N THR A 125 4.00 26.41 51.16
CA THR A 125 4.73 27.60 50.69
C THR A 125 4.01 28.29 49.50
N PRO A 126 3.86 29.63 49.50
CA PRO A 126 3.06 30.36 48.52
C PRO A 126 3.72 30.48 47.12
N SER A 127 4.90 29.90 46.90
CA SER A 127 5.54 29.76 45.57
C SER A 127 5.21 28.43 44.87
N SER A 128 4.33 27.60 45.44
CA SER A 128 3.99 26.27 44.92
C SER A 128 2.90 26.26 43.84
N SER A 129 2.11 27.32 43.71
CA SER A 129 1.08 27.44 42.66
C SER A 129 1.71 27.65 41.29
N GLU A 130 2.67 28.56 41.16
CA GLU A 130 3.35 28.88 39.89
C GLU A 130 4.10 27.67 39.31
N VAL A 131 4.77 26.89 40.17
CA VAL A 131 5.48 25.66 39.76
C VAL A 131 4.49 24.58 39.29
N LYS A 132 3.33 24.45 39.94
CA LYS A 132 2.27 23.52 39.51
C LYS A 132 1.71 23.91 38.14
N PHE A 133 1.41 25.19 37.93
CA PHE A 133 0.95 25.68 36.62
C PHE A 133 1.96 25.42 35.50
N LEU A 134 3.25 25.62 35.78
CA LEU A 134 4.33 25.37 34.84
C LEU A 134 4.50 23.86 34.55
N TRP A 135 4.39 23.00 35.57
CA TRP A 135 4.39 21.55 35.40
C TRP A 135 3.20 21.05 34.58
N PHE A 136 1.98 21.48 34.92
CA PHE A 136 0.77 21.14 34.15
C PHE A 136 0.86 21.68 32.72
N GLY A 137 1.45 22.86 32.53
CA GLY A 137 1.73 23.43 31.21
C GLY A 137 2.64 22.54 30.37
N PHE A 138 3.76 22.08 30.92
CA PHE A 138 4.68 21.19 30.19
C PHE A 138 4.07 19.82 29.89
N VAL A 139 3.34 19.22 30.84
CA VAL A 139 2.64 17.95 30.59
C VAL A 139 1.58 18.10 29.51
N PHE A 140 0.82 19.20 29.53
CA PHE A 140 -0.18 19.48 28.51
C PHE A 140 0.45 19.67 27.13
N ILE A 141 1.55 20.43 27.04
CA ILE A 141 2.31 20.60 25.79
C ILE A 141 2.86 19.25 25.31
N GLY A 142 3.43 18.45 26.21
CA GLY A 142 3.93 17.11 25.89
C GLY A 142 2.84 16.19 25.34
N LEU A 143 1.63 16.25 25.91
CA LEU A 143 0.47 15.49 25.45
C LEU A 143 0.02 15.95 24.07
N LEU A 144 -0.06 17.27 23.84
CA LEU A 144 -0.40 17.82 22.52
C LEU A 144 0.60 17.40 21.44
N ILE A 145 1.90 17.48 21.72
CA ILE A 145 2.95 17.05 20.78
C ILE A 145 2.82 15.55 20.48
N THR A 146 2.65 14.73 21.52
CA THR A 146 2.46 13.28 21.40
C THR A 146 1.25 12.98 20.49
N PHE A 147 0.12 13.64 20.73
CA PHE A 147 -1.09 13.45 19.93
C PHE A 147 -0.90 13.85 18.46
N VAL A 148 -0.22 14.97 18.19
CA VAL A 148 0.07 15.42 16.81
C VAL A 148 0.96 14.42 16.08
N ILE A 149 2.04 13.95 16.72
CA ILE A 149 2.96 12.96 16.10
C ILE A 149 2.24 11.63 15.86
N MET A 150 1.47 11.14 16.83
CA MET A 150 0.71 9.90 16.68
C MET A 150 -0.33 10.02 15.54
N SER A 151 -1.02 11.15 15.44
CA SER A 151 -1.99 11.40 14.35
C SER A 151 -1.30 11.43 12.98
N SER A 152 -0.13 12.07 12.89
CA SER A 152 0.66 12.12 11.66
C SER A 152 1.17 10.74 11.24
N LEU A 153 1.64 9.91 12.19
CA LEU A 153 2.04 8.54 11.91
C LEU A 153 0.86 7.65 11.52
N TRP A 154 -0.31 7.85 12.14
CA TRP A 154 -1.53 7.14 11.77
C TRP A 154 -1.94 7.48 10.33
N GLU A 155 -1.93 8.75 9.96
CA GLU A 155 -2.22 9.19 8.60
C GLU A 155 -1.22 8.61 7.59
N LYS A 156 0.07 8.59 7.92
CA LYS A 156 1.09 7.96 7.07
C LYS A 156 0.87 6.46 6.90
N PHE A 157 0.48 5.76 7.97
CA PHE A 157 0.15 4.34 7.92
C PHE A 157 -1.08 4.06 7.04
N GLN A 158 -2.07 4.95 7.03
CA GLN A 158 -3.25 4.81 6.16
C GLN A 158 -2.97 5.14 4.69
N THR A 159 -2.09 6.10 4.43
CA THR A 159 -1.87 6.65 3.07
C THR A 159 -0.69 6.03 2.31
N SER A 160 0.37 5.61 3.01
CA SER A 160 1.61 5.11 2.38
C SER A 160 2.34 4.04 3.22
N PRO A 161 1.72 2.87 3.44
CA PRO A 161 2.32 1.80 4.24
C PRO A 161 3.35 0.93 3.49
N THR A 162 3.47 1.05 2.17
CA THR A 162 4.37 0.22 1.34
C THR A 162 5.46 1.06 0.67
N ILE A 163 6.62 0.45 0.43
CA ILE A 163 7.72 1.02 -0.35
C ILE A 163 7.98 0.16 -1.59
N THR A 164 8.20 0.82 -2.73
CA THR A 164 8.57 0.17 -3.99
C THR A 164 10.06 0.36 -4.25
N GLY A 165 10.80 -0.75 -4.37
CA GLY A 165 12.21 -0.79 -4.76
C GLY A 165 12.41 -1.50 -6.10
N LEU A 166 13.64 -1.45 -6.59
CA LEU A 166 14.07 -2.22 -7.75
C LEU A 166 14.73 -3.52 -7.28
N ASP A 167 14.28 -4.65 -7.81
CA ASP A 167 14.89 -5.95 -7.64
C ASP A 167 15.61 -6.34 -8.94
N THR A 168 16.93 -6.56 -8.87
CA THR A 168 17.79 -6.81 -10.04
C THR A 168 18.32 -8.24 -10.08
N ASP A 169 17.84 -9.14 -9.22
CA ASP A 169 18.30 -10.54 -9.19
C ASP A 169 17.59 -11.41 -10.25
N PHE A 170 17.82 -11.08 -11.52
CA PHE A 170 17.08 -11.61 -12.68
C PHE A 170 17.26 -13.10 -12.95
N HIS A 171 18.12 -13.80 -12.22
CA HIS A 171 18.25 -15.25 -12.29
C HIS A 171 17.23 -15.99 -11.40
N THR A 172 16.45 -15.27 -10.59
CA THR A 172 15.52 -15.88 -9.63
C THR A 172 14.09 -16.05 -10.15
N TRP A 173 13.77 -15.52 -11.33
CA TRP A 173 12.44 -15.60 -11.92
C TRP A 173 12.48 -15.97 -13.41
N ASP A 174 11.42 -16.63 -13.87
CA ASP A 174 11.21 -16.92 -15.28
C ASP A 174 10.49 -15.75 -15.96
N VAL A 175 10.89 -15.43 -17.19
CA VAL A 175 10.30 -14.34 -17.98
C VAL A 175 9.22 -14.91 -18.88
N MET A 176 7.98 -14.48 -18.70
CA MET A 176 6.88 -14.88 -19.59
C MET A 176 6.94 -14.08 -20.90
N PHE A 177 6.67 -14.71 -22.04
CA PHE A 177 6.40 -13.97 -23.27
C PHE A 177 5.01 -13.30 -23.14
N PRO A 178 4.79 -12.05 -23.57
CA PRO A 178 3.47 -11.43 -23.51
C PRO A 178 2.42 -12.25 -24.24
N SER A 179 1.17 -12.12 -23.81
CA SER A 179 0.06 -12.46 -24.69
C SER A 179 -0.01 -11.46 -25.83
N VAL A 180 -0.04 -11.96 -27.05
CA VAL A 180 -0.19 -11.16 -28.27
C VAL A 180 -1.59 -11.38 -28.77
N THR A 181 -2.45 -10.37 -28.63
CA THR A 181 -3.81 -10.40 -29.18
C THR A 181 -3.93 -9.50 -30.37
N ILE A 182 -4.47 -10.06 -31.45
CA ILE A 182 -4.63 -9.41 -32.74
C ILE A 182 -6.11 -9.35 -33.13
N CYS A 183 -6.58 -8.15 -33.46
CA CYS A 183 -7.96 -7.89 -33.84
C CYS A 183 -7.98 -7.23 -35.21
N ALA A 184 -8.53 -7.90 -36.22
CA ALA A 184 -8.74 -7.30 -37.53
C ALA A 184 -9.82 -6.21 -37.47
N ALA A 185 -9.67 -5.12 -38.23
CA ALA A 185 -10.69 -4.06 -38.28
C ALA A 185 -12.04 -4.57 -38.84
N ASN A 186 -12.01 -5.53 -39.75
CA ASN A 186 -13.15 -6.32 -40.21
C ASN A 186 -12.85 -7.82 -40.03
N PRO A 187 -13.46 -8.48 -39.04
CA PRO A 187 -13.18 -9.89 -38.77
C PRO A 187 -14.07 -10.86 -39.59
N ALA A 188 -15.11 -10.37 -40.26
CA ALA A 188 -16.00 -11.19 -41.06
C ALA A 188 -15.45 -11.49 -42.46
N ASP A 189 -15.81 -12.67 -42.97
CA ASP A 189 -15.53 -13.10 -44.33
C ASP A 189 -16.74 -12.85 -45.24
N SER A 190 -16.53 -12.15 -46.37
CA SER A 190 -17.59 -11.79 -47.30
C SER A 190 -18.30 -13.01 -47.92
N GLU A 191 -17.58 -14.11 -48.19
CA GLU A 191 -18.18 -15.32 -48.75
C GLU A 191 -19.07 -16.02 -47.72
N LEU A 192 -18.65 -16.05 -46.45
CA LEU A 192 -19.45 -16.61 -45.37
C LEU A 192 -20.70 -15.77 -45.07
N ILE A 193 -20.62 -14.45 -45.22
CA ILE A 193 -21.79 -13.56 -45.12
C ILE A 193 -22.81 -13.89 -46.20
N GLU A 194 -22.40 -13.98 -47.46
CA GLU A 194 -23.29 -14.31 -48.59
C GLU A 194 -23.97 -15.68 -48.38
N GLN A 195 -23.19 -16.68 -47.96
CA GLN A 195 -23.73 -18.01 -47.63
C GLN A 195 -24.69 -18.01 -46.44
N TYR A 196 -24.48 -17.12 -45.45
CA TYR A 196 -25.38 -16.99 -44.32
C TYR A 196 -26.70 -16.35 -44.72
N ILE A 197 -26.64 -15.24 -45.48
CA ILE A 197 -27.81 -14.49 -45.92
C ILE A 197 -28.71 -15.37 -46.81
N SER A 198 -28.13 -16.02 -47.81
CA SER A 198 -28.86 -16.91 -48.72
C SER A 198 -29.55 -18.07 -48.00
N ARG A 199 -28.94 -18.63 -46.94
CA ARG A 199 -29.55 -19.73 -46.18
C ARG A 199 -30.62 -19.29 -45.19
N HIS A 200 -30.49 -18.10 -44.61
CA HIS A 200 -31.37 -17.66 -43.53
C HIS A 200 -32.56 -16.83 -44.01
N TRP A 201 -32.37 -15.97 -45.02
CA TRP A 201 -33.41 -15.09 -45.56
C TRP A 201 -33.79 -15.41 -47.02
N ASP A 202 -33.18 -16.42 -47.66
CA ASP A 202 -33.45 -16.81 -49.06
C ASP A 202 -33.24 -15.66 -50.07
N LEU A 203 -32.24 -14.81 -49.80
CA LEU A 203 -31.86 -13.66 -50.63
C LEU A 203 -30.56 -13.91 -51.39
N ASN A 204 -30.47 -13.36 -52.59
CA ASN A 204 -29.29 -13.33 -53.46
C ASN A 204 -28.71 -11.92 -53.53
N VAL A 205 -27.46 -11.81 -54.01
CA VAL A 205 -26.73 -10.53 -54.16
C VAL A 205 -27.47 -9.48 -55.02
N ASN A 206 -28.37 -9.92 -55.90
CA ASN A 206 -29.13 -9.00 -56.78
C ASN A 206 -30.44 -8.48 -56.15
N ASP A 207 -30.82 -8.99 -54.97
CA ASP A 207 -32.05 -8.58 -54.30
C ASP A 207 -31.85 -7.23 -53.60
N THR A 208 -32.87 -6.36 -53.64
CA THR A 208 -32.77 -5.00 -53.11
C THR A 208 -32.49 -4.93 -51.61
N ASP A 209 -32.90 -5.96 -50.89
CA ASP A 209 -32.78 -6.02 -49.43
C ASP A 209 -31.45 -6.65 -48.99
N TYR A 210 -30.67 -7.22 -49.92
CA TYR A 210 -29.39 -7.87 -49.62
C TYR A 210 -28.40 -6.91 -48.93
N ASP A 211 -28.25 -5.70 -49.47
CA ASP A 211 -27.35 -4.67 -48.94
C ASP A 211 -27.65 -4.33 -47.48
N PHE A 212 -28.93 -4.37 -47.08
CA PHE A 212 -29.35 -4.11 -45.70
C PHE A 212 -28.88 -5.20 -44.74
N TYR A 213 -29.07 -6.48 -45.10
CA TYR A 213 -28.62 -7.60 -44.27
C TYR A 213 -27.10 -7.75 -44.26
N GLU A 214 -26.44 -7.44 -45.37
CA GLU A 214 -24.97 -7.40 -45.42
C GLU A 214 -24.42 -6.36 -44.45
N GLU A 215 -24.93 -5.12 -44.48
CA GLU A 215 -24.52 -4.05 -43.57
C GLU A 215 -24.79 -4.42 -42.11
N PHE A 216 -25.94 -5.04 -41.83
CA PHE A 216 -26.28 -5.55 -40.50
C PHE A 216 -25.27 -6.58 -40.00
N ILE A 217 -24.98 -7.62 -40.79
CA ILE A 217 -24.04 -8.68 -40.39
C ILE A 217 -22.62 -8.13 -40.23
N GLN A 218 -22.18 -7.22 -41.09
CA GLN A 218 -20.88 -6.56 -40.95
C GLN A 218 -20.81 -5.73 -39.66
N THR A 219 -21.91 -5.09 -39.26
CA THR A 219 -22.01 -4.35 -37.98
C THR A 219 -21.94 -5.31 -36.79
N VAL A 220 -22.66 -6.43 -36.84
CA VAL A 220 -22.62 -7.48 -35.82
C VAL A 220 -21.22 -8.08 -35.68
N ALA A 221 -20.50 -8.26 -36.79
CA ALA A 221 -19.15 -8.79 -36.74
C ALA A 221 -18.13 -7.82 -36.12
N LYS A 222 -18.33 -6.51 -36.29
CA LYS A 222 -17.49 -5.46 -35.71
C LYS A 222 -17.93 -5.03 -34.30
N LEU A 223 -18.88 -5.75 -33.72
CA LEU A 223 -19.50 -5.36 -32.46
C LEU A 223 -18.47 -5.37 -31.32
N SER A 224 -18.46 -4.28 -30.57
CA SER A 224 -17.73 -4.09 -29.32
C SER A 224 -18.64 -3.33 -28.36
N LEU A 225 -18.27 -3.22 -27.08
CA LEU A 225 -19.00 -2.39 -26.13
C LEU A 225 -19.03 -0.91 -26.56
N THR A 226 -17.99 -0.41 -27.23
CA THR A 226 -17.94 0.99 -27.70
C THR A 226 -18.88 1.25 -28.88
N ASN A 227 -19.02 0.27 -29.78
CA ASN A 227 -19.76 0.41 -31.03
C ASN A 227 -21.16 -0.20 -30.97
N LEU A 228 -21.61 -0.62 -29.77
CA LEU A 228 -22.90 -1.27 -29.59
C LEU A 228 -24.09 -0.40 -30.02
N GLN A 229 -23.91 0.92 -30.00
CA GLN A 229 -24.92 1.91 -30.45
C GLN A 229 -25.22 1.80 -31.95
N ASP A 230 -24.30 1.28 -32.77
CA ASP A 230 -24.49 1.15 -34.22
C ASP A 230 -25.64 0.21 -34.57
N LEU A 231 -25.99 -0.71 -33.65
CA LEU A 231 -27.15 -1.58 -33.78
C LEU A 231 -28.50 -0.85 -33.72
N ASN A 232 -28.53 0.38 -33.19
CA ASN A 232 -29.77 1.16 -33.03
C ASN A 232 -30.53 1.38 -34.35
N LYS A 233 -29.81 1.39 -35.48
CA LYS A 233 -30.38 1.48 -36.83
C LYS A 233 -31.29 0.29 -37.18
N TYR A 234 -31.08 -0.88 -36.58
CA TYR A 234 -31.72 -2.13 -36.95
C TYR A 234 -32.79 -2.60 -35.95
N ILE A 235 -32.88 -1.99 -34.76
CA ILE A 235 -33.73 -2.45 -33.64
C ILE A 235 -35.21 -2.55 -34.01
N GLU A 236 -35.70 -1.65 -34.85
CA GLU A 236 -37.12 -1.56 -35.20
C GLU A 236 -37.54 -2.59 -36.27
N ASP A 237 -36.60 -3.35 -36.84
CA ASP A 237 -36.91 -4.33 -37.87
C ASP A 237 -37.44 -5.64 -37.28
N GLU A 238 -38.68 -5.99 -37.63
CA GLU A 238 -39.35 -7.19 -37.15
C GLU A 238 -38.72 -8.49 -37.66
N THR A 239 -38.05 -8.45 -38.81
CA THR A 239 -37.39 -9.63 -39.43
C THR A 239 -36.20 -10.14 -38.62
N LEU A 240 -35.66 -9.31 -37.73
CA LEU A 240 -34.48 -9.60 -36.92
C LEU A 240 -34.83 -10.12 -35.51
N ASN A 241 -36.11 -10.20 -35.15
CA ASN A 241 -36.56 -10.55 -33.79
C ASN A 241 -36.10 -11.94 -33.31
N ASP A 242 -35.98 -12.91 -34.22
CA ASP A 242 -35.58 -14.29 -33.91
C ASP A 242 -34.08 -14.55 -34.07
N VAL A 243 -33.28 -13.49 -34.29
CA VAL A 243 -31.86 -13.61 -34.59
C VAL A 243 -31.02 -13.69 -33.32
N ASN A 244 -30.11 -14.67 -33.26
CA ASN A 244 -29.08 -14.76 -32.23
C ASN A 244 -27.75 -14.22 -32.77
N LEU A 245 -27.32 -13.06 -32.27
CA LEU A 245 -26.11 -12.36 -32.73
C LEU A 245 -24.82 -13.18 -32.56
N ARG A 246 -24.66 -13.91 -31.44
CA ARG A 246 -23.48 -14.74 -31.20
C ARG A 246 -23.38 -15.90 -32.20
N SER A 247 -24.54 -16.46 -32.59
CA SER A 247 -24.60 -17.51 -33.62
C SER A 247 -24.25 -17.00 -35.02
N ILE A 248 -24.59 -15.74 -35.34
CA ILE A 248 -24.16 -15.07 -36.56
C ILE A 248 -22.64 -14.95 -36.54
N MET A 249 -22.08 -14.36 -35.49
CA MET A 249 -20.64 -14.19 -35.34
C MET A 249 -19.91 -15.51 -35.56
N LYS A 250 -20.30 -16.60 -34.88
CA LYS A 250 -19.66 -17.91 -35.05
C LYS A 250 -19.63 -18.42 -36.50
N LYS A 251 -20.60 -18.05 -37.35
CA LYS A 251 -20.71 -18.55 -38.73
C LYS A 251 -20.07 -17.65 -39.78
N VAL A 252 -19.93 -16.35 -39.50
CA VAL A 252 -19.46 -15.35 -40.48
C VAL A 252 -18.03 -14.89 -40.25
N MET A 253 -17.42 -15.22 -39.10
CA MET A 253 -16.02 -14.87 -38.82
C MET A 253 -15.07 -15.66 -39.71
N ARG A 254 -14.02 -14.98 -40.17
CA ARG A 254 -12.97 -15.54 -41.01
C ARG A 254 -12.18 -16.62 -40.26
N ASN A 255 -11.96 -17.78 -40.90
CA ASN A 255 -11.15 -18.83 -40.28
C ASN A 255 -9.70 -18.38 -40.21
N CYS A 256 -9.00 -18.77 -39.14
CA CYS A 256 -7.59 -18.42 -38.95
C CYS A 256 -6.71 -18.76 -40.17
N GLN A 257 -6.93 -19.91 -40.81
CA GLN A 257 -6.11 -20.41 -41.92
C GLN A 257 -6.19 -19.53 -43.17
N ASP A 258 -7.27 -18.76 -43.32
CA ASP A 258 -7.52 -17.96 -44.52
C ASP A 258 -6.74 -16.64 -44.48
N TRP A 259 -6.16 -16.28 -43.34
CA TRP A 259 -5.52 -14.98 -43.16
C TRP A 259 -4.21 -15.01 -42.42
N LEU A 260 -4.05 -15.82 -41.36
CA LEU A 260 -2.81 -15.92 -40.60
C LEU A 260 -1.91 -17.02 -41.15
N HIS A 261 -0.68 -16.66 -41.47
CA HIS A 261 0.33 -17.59 -41.98
C HIS A 261 1.75 -17.19 -41.52
N ASP A 262 2.72 -18.06 -41.79
CA ASP A 262 4.14 -17.84 -41.50
C ASP A 262 4.47 -17.43 -40.05
N CYS A 263 3.92 -18.16 -39.09
CA CYS A 263 4.21 -17.92 -37.67
C CYS A 263 5.53 -18.57 -37.24
N TYR A 264 6.39 -17.79 -36.61
CA TYR A 264 7.61 -18.22 -35.93
C TYR A 264 7.57 -17.76 -34.47
N PHE A 265 7.97 -18.65 -33.57
CA PHE A 265 8.12 -18.32 -32.15
C PHE A 265 9.47 -18.86 -31.68
N ILE A 266 10.32 -17.98 -31.14
CA ILE A 266 11.69 -18.32 -30.71
C ILE A 266 12.48 -18.97 -31.88
N GLY A 267 12.34 -18.40 -33.09
CA GLY A 267 12.98 -18.91 -34.30
C GLY A 267 12.45 -20.26 -34.82
N VAL A 268 11.45 -20.87 -34.17
CA VAL A 268 10.84 -22.14 -34.59
C VAL A 268 9.53 -21.88 -35.31
N GLN A 269 9.38 -22.42 -36.53
CA GLN A 269 8.14 -22.33 -37.28
C GLN A 269 7.02 -23.09 -36.55
N LYS A 270 5.88 -22.42 -36.35
CA LYS A 270 4.67 -22.95 -35.73
C LYS A 270 3.49 -22.81 -36.68
N ASN A 271 2.52 -23.69 -36.54
CA ASN A 271 1.24 -23.48 -37.21
C ASN A 271 0.46 -22.38 -36.48
N CYS A 272 0.16 -21.28 -37.16
CA CYS A 272 -0.52 -20.11 -36.58
C CYS A 272 -1.81 -20.50 -35.84
N CYS A 273 -2.64 -21.34 -36.45
CA CYS A 273 -3.95 -21.69 -35.90
C CYS A 273 -3.91 -22.74 -34.78
N ASN A 274 -2.72 -23.25 -34.44
CA ASN A 274 -2.50 -24.06 -33.25
C ASN A 274 -2.01 -23.21 -32.05
N ILE A 275 -1.48 -22.02 -32.30
CA ILE A 275 -0.92 -21.15 -31.26
C ILE A 275 -1.79 -19.92 -30.98
N PHE A 276 -2.51 -19.43 -32.00
CA PHE A 276 -3.53 -18.40 -31.86
C PHE A 276 -4.89 -19.04 -31.63
N SER A 277 -5.56 -18.62 -30.57
CA SER A 277 -6.91 -19.06 -30.23
C SER A 277 -7.90 -17.91 -30.37
N PRO A 278 -9.13 -18.15 -30.84
CA PRO A 278 -10.15 -17.11 -30.93
C PRO A 278 -10.56 -16.66 -29.51
N VAL A 279 -10.78 -15.36 -29.37
CA VAL A 279 -11.28 -14.75 -28.15
C VAL A 279 -12.32 -13.69 -28.49
N LEU A 280 -13.43 -13.69 -27.76
CA LEU A 280 -14.46 -12.67 -27.84
C LEU A 280 -14.49 -11.90 -26.51
N THR A 281 -14.22 -10.60 -26.57
CA THR A 281 -14.30 -9.70 -25.42
C THR A 281 -15.15 -8.49 -25.73
N ASP A 282 -15.35 -7.62 -24.75
CA ASP A 282 -16.03 -6.32 -24.94
C ASP A 282 -15.23 -5.37 -25.86
N ALA A 283 -13.96 -5.67 -26.17
CA ALA A 283 -13.18 -5.01 -27.21
C ALA A 283 -13.53 -5.50 -28.64
N GLY A 284 -14.15 -6.67 -28.78
CA GLY A 284 -14.54 -7.29 -30.04
C GLY A 284 -13.99 -8.71 -30.23
N PHE A 285 -14.09 -9.23 -31.46
CA PHE A 285 -13.59 -10.55 -31.83
C PHE A 285 -12.12 -10.47 -32.28
N CYS A 286 -11.27 -11.29 -31.67
CA CYS A 286 -9.81 -11.27 -31.86
C CYS A 286 -9.23 -12.69 -31.81
N TYR A 287 -7.93 -12.79 -32.11
CA TYR A 287 -7.14 -14.01 -31.90
C TYR A 287 -6.01 -13.71 -30.92
N THR A 288 -5.78 -14.58 -29.94
CA THR A 288 -4.78 -14.39 -28.89
C THR A 288 -3.77 -15.52 -28.86
N PHE A 289 -2.50 -15.17 -28.69
CA PHE A 289 -1.39 -16.08 -28.41
C PHE A 289 -1.01 -15.98 -26.94
N ASN A 290 -0.64 -17.11 -26.33
CA ASN A 290 -0.10 -17.20 -24.97
C ASN A 290 -1.00 -16.59 -23.86
N SER A 291 -2.31 -16.76 -23.95
CA SER A 291 -3.30 -16.25 -22.98
C SER A 291 -4.09 -17.39 -22.35
N THR A 292 -4.40 -17.31 -21.05
CA THR A 292 -5.31 -18.26 -20.38
C THR A 292 -6.77 -18.06 -20.81
N TYR A 293 -7.10 -16.90 -21.37
CA TYR A 293 -8.46 -16.55 -21.78
C TYR A 293 -8.71 -16.94 -23.23
N ILE A 294 -9.52 -17.97 -23.42
CA ILE A 294 -9.93 -18.48 -24.72
C ILE A 294 -11.46 -18.61 -24.71
N ASP A 295 -12.11 -18.31 -25.84
CA ASP A 295 -13.54 -18.56 -25.99
C ASP A 295 -13.78 -19.96 -26.61
N ASP A 296 -14.13 -20.90 -25.74
CA ASP A 296 -14.38 -22.30 -26.09
C ASP A 296 -15.48 -22.47 -27.14
N ASP A 297 -16.45 -21.55 -27.21
CA ASP A 297 -17.59 -21.68 -28.13
C ASP A 297 -17.18 -21.56 -29.60
N PHE A 298 -16.03 -20.96 -29.90
CA PHE A 298 -15.48 -20.87 -31.24
C PHE A 298 -14.56 -22.06 -31.60
N ILE A 299 -14.29 -22.97 -30.65
CA ILE A 299 -13.36 -24.09 -30.82
C ILE A 299 -14.12 -25.42 -30.86
N ASN A 300 -14.11 -26.10 -32.01
CA ASN A 300 -14.74 -27.42 -32.17
C ASN A 300 -13.85 -28.60 -31.71
N LYS A 301 -12.73 -28.36 -31.03
CA LYS A 301 -11.76 -29.37 -30.58
C LYS A 301 -11.65 -29.43 -29.06
N THR A 302 -11.34 -30.61 -28.51
CA THR A 302 -10.88 -30.75 -27.13
C THR A 302 -9.65 -29.85 -26.92
N LEU A 303 -9.77 -28.82 -26.09
CA LEU A 303 -8.72 -27.85 -25.88
C LEU A 303 -7.45 -28.56 -25.39
N PRO A 304 -6.29 -28.36 -26.03
CA PRO A 304 -5.03 -28.64 -25.37
C PRO A 304 -4.92 -27.70 -24.15
N GLU A 305 -4.49 -28.25 -23.03
CA GLU A 305 -4.18 -27.49 -21.82
C GLU A 305 -3.28 -26.29 -22.20
N VAL A 306 -3.76 -25.07 -21.95
CA VAL A 306 -3.06 -23.85 -22.34
C VAL A 306 -1.77 -23.75 -21.54
N LYS A 307 -0.66 -24.10 -22.17
CA LYS A 307 0.66 -24.00 -21.56
C LYS A 307 1.23 -22.61 -21.83
N ILE A 308 1.39 -21.83 -20.75
CA ILE A 308 2.05 -20.52 -20.82
C ILE A 308 3.50 -20.71 -21.29
N GLN A 309 3.88 -19.88 -22.26
CA GLN A 309 5.20 -19.85 -22.88
C GLN A 309 6.10 -18.84 -22.16
N TYR A 310 7.29 -19.31 -21.81
CA TYR A 310 8.37 -18.54 -21.20
C TYR A 310 9.53 -18.44 -22.17
N VAL A 311 10.33 -17.39 -22.03
CA VAL A 311 11.57 -17.19 -22.76
C VAL A 311 12.76 -17.24 -21.81
N TYR A 312 13.90 -17.64 -22.34
CA TYR A 312 15.17 -17.75 -21.63
C TYR A 312 16.26 -16.98 -22.36
N GLU A 313 17.26 -16.48 -21.62
CA GLU A 313 18.39 -15.73 -22.20
C GLU A 313 19.16 -16.53 -23.27
N THR A 314 19.14 -17.87 -23.17
CA THR A 314 19.82 -18.78 -24.11
C THR A 314 19.04 -19.04 -25.39
N ASP A 315 17.81 -18.56 -25.51
CA ASP A 315 16.98 -18.77 -26.69
C ASP A 315 17.59 -18.10 -27.92
N SER A 316 17.45 -18.74 -29.08
CA SER A 316 18.07 -18.27 -30.32
C SER A 316 17.48 -16.95 -30.82
N ASP A 317 16.25 -16.67 -30.41
CA ASP A 317 15.50 -15.49 -30.79
C ASP A 317 14.47 -15.16 -29.70
N LEU A 318 14.29 -13.89 -29.39
CA LEU A 318 13.34 -13.40 -28.38
C LEU A 318 12.16 -12.69 -29.06
N ALA A 319 11.70 -13.27 -30.16
CA ALA A 319 10.69 -12.70 -31.02
C ALA A 319 9.58 -13.70 -31.36
N MET A 320 8.41 -13.12 -31.62
CA MET A 320 7.30 -13.75 -32.32
C MET A 320 7.12 -13.04 -33.66
N ILE A 321 7.11 -13.81 -34.75
CA ILE A 321 6.91 -13.31 -36.10
C ILE A 321 5.65 -13.95 -36.66
N PHE A 322 4.81 -13.17 -37.32
CA PHE A 322 3.67 -13.69 -38.07
C PHE A 322 3.34 -12.79 -39.26
N ASP A 323 2.68 -13.37 -40.26
CA ASP A 323 2.12 -12.62 -41.38
C ASP A 323 0.60 -12.80 -41.51
N ALA A 324 -0.04 -11.82 -42.13
CA ALA A 324 -1.45 -11.79 -42.43
C ALA A 324 -1.75 -11.29 -43.85
N ASN A 325 -2.81 -11.84 -44.44
CA ASN A 325 -3.34 -11.40 -45.74
C ASN A 325 -4.15 -10.08 -45.62
N ASP A 326 -4.10 -9.24 -46.66
CA ASP A 326 -4.93 -8.03 -46.82
C ASP A 326 -4.79 -6.92 -45.76
N VAL A 327 -3.68 -6.90 -45.02
CA VAL A 327 -3.45 -5.98 -43.88
C VAL A 327 -3.50 -4.49 -44.27
N GLU A 328 -3.14 -4.14 -45.51
CA GLU A 328 -3.23 -2.76 -45.99
C GLU A 328 -4.69 -2.26 -46.08
N LYS A 329 -5.62 -3.14 -46.45
CA LYS A 329 -7.05 -2.83 -46.57
C LYS A 329 -7.78 -3.07 -45.25
N ASN A 330 -7.32 -4.04 -44.48
CA ASN A 330 -7.91 -4.46 -43.22
C ASN A 330 -6.84 -4.43 -42.10
N PRO A 331 -6.55 -3.24 -41.55
CA PRO A 331 -5.48 -3.09 -40.58
C PRO A 331 -5.77 -3.87 -39.29
N ILE A 332 -4.71 -4.40 -38.69
CA ILE A 332 -4.78 -5.26 -37.51
C ILE A 332 -4.38 -4.45 -36.27
N LYS A 333 -5.22 -4.45 -35.24
CA LYS A 333 -4.88 -3.90 -33.93
C LYS A 333 -4.14 -4.97 -33.13
N VAL A 334 -2.97 -4.63 -32.59
CA VAL A 334 -2.12 -5.52 -31.79
C VAL A 334 -2.09 -5.01 -30.35
N TYR A 335 -2.32 -5.92 -29.42
CA TYR A 335 -2.33 -5.68 -27.98
C TYR A 335 -1.33 -6.62 -27.31
N LEU A 336 -0.54 -6.07 -26.39
CA LEU A 336 0.38 -6.83 -25.54
C LEU A 336 -0.12 -6.78 -24.09
N HIS A 337 -0.36 -7.94 -23.49
CA HIS A 337 -0.85 -8.03 -22.11
C HIS A 337 -0.30 -9.27 -21.39
N SER A 338 -0.52 -9.35 -20.09
CA SER A 338 -0.18 -10.55 -19.30
C SER A 338 -1.04 -11.74 -19.72
N SER A 339 -0.49 -12.95 -19.57
CA SER A 339 -1.20 -14.21 -19.85
C SER A 339 -2.47 -14.42 -19.02
N SER A 340 -2.52 -13.81 -17.84
CA SER A 340 -3.65 -13.82 -16.93
C SER A 340 -4.49 -12.54 -17.01
N GLU A 341 -4.33 -11.70 -18.02
CA GLU A 341 -5.12 -10.47 -18.22
C GLU A 341 -5.98 -10.60 -19.49
N LYS A 342 -7.23 -10.12 -19.42
CA LYS A 342 -8.17 -10.10 -20.55
C LYS A 342 -8.23 -8.70 -21.12
N ILE A 343 -8.20 -8.57 -22.44
CA ILE A 343 -8.36 -7.26 -23.10
C ILE A 343 -9.80 -6.78 -22.97
N ILE A 344 -9.93 -5.53 -22.53
CA ILE A 344 -11.20 -4.84 -22.37
C ILE A 344 -11.41 -3.74 -23.41
N SER A 345 -12.64 -3.23 -23.51
CA SER A 345 -13.00 -2.15 -24.44
C SER A 345 -12.21 -0.86 -24.25
N ASP A 346 -11.69 -0.64 -23.04
CA ASP A 346 -10.97 0.58 -22.66
C ASP A 346 -9.47 0.52 -23.03
N ASP A 347 -8.98 -0.67 -23.40
CA ASP A 347 -7.59 -0.87 -23.75
C ASP A 347 -7.25 -0.25 -25.10
N ILE A 348 -6.07 0.38 -25.14
CA ILE A 348 -5.55 1.01 -26.34
C ILE A 348 -4.59 0.03 -27.02
N PRO A 349 -4.72 -0.20 -28.34
CA PRO A 349 -3.79 -1.07 -29.05
C PRO A 349 -2.40 -0.45 -29.10
N HIS A 350 -1.38 -1.26 -28.80
CA HIS A 350 0.03 -0.91 -28.90
C HIS A 350 0.46 -0.60 -30.33
N LEU A 351 -0.16 -1.28 -31.31
CA LEU A 351 0.09 -1.05 -32.73
C LEU A 351 -1.19 -1.21 -33.56
N LYS A 352 -1.42 -0.30 -34.50
CA LYS A 352 -2.38 -0.48 -35.61
C LYS A 352 -1.59 -0.81 -36.87
N TRP A 353 -1.40 -2.09 -37.11
CA TRP A 353 -0.56 -2.60 -38.19
C TRP A 353 -1.26 -2.52 -39.53
N ALA A 354 -0.63 -1.82 -40.47
CA ALA A 354 -1.06 -1.63 -41.85
C ALA A 354 0.11 -1.85 -42.81
N LYS A 355 0.98 -2.84 -42.52
CA LYS A 355 2.22 -3.17 -43.28
C LYS A 355 3.27 -2.04 -43.40
N ARG A 356 3.15 -0.98 -42.59
CA ARG A 356 4.14 0.12 -42.53
C ARG A 356 5.29 -0.14 -41.54
N ILE A 357 5.03 -1.00 -40.57
CA ILE A 357 5.93 -1.34 -39.47
C ILE A 357 6.18 -2.84 -39.61
N ASP A 358 7.45 -3.22 -39.65
CA ASP A 358 7.90 -4.61 -39.71
C ASP A 358 8.30 -5.11 -38.31
N THR A 359 8.76 -4.22 -37.43
CA THR A 359 9.28 -4.60 -36.11
C THR A 359 8.69 -3.76 -34.98
N LEU A 360 8.15 -4.42 -33.96
CA LEU A 360 7.70 -3.85 -32.69
C LEU A 360 8.61 -4.36 -31.57
N LEU A 361 9.38 -3.45 -30.98
CA LEU A 361 10.27 -3.75 -29.86
C LEU A 361 9.65 -3.29 -28.55
N PHE A 362 9.47 -4.22 -27.61
CA PHE A 362 8.84 -3.95 -26.32
C PHE A 362 9.76 -4.26 -25.13
N SER A 363 9.42 -3.71 -23.96
CA SER A 363 10.03 -4.07 -22.68
C SER A 363 8.95 -4.34 -21.61
N PRO A 364 9.08 -5.40 -20.79
CA PRO A 364 8.16 -5.64 -19.69
C PRO A 364 8.54 -4.81 -18.46
N LYS A 365 7.53 -4.21 -17.81
CA LYS A 365 7.61 -3.61 -16.48
C LYS A 365 6.80 -4.47 -15.51
N GLU A 366 7.50 -5.38 -14.85
CA GLU A 366 6.88 -6.26 -13.85
C GLU A 366 6.89 -5.60 -12.46
N THR A 367 5.76 -5.69 -11.77
CA THR A 367 5.63 -5.31 -10.36
C THR A 367 5.11 -6.50 -9.57
N TYR A 368 5.85 -6.91 -8.54
CA TYR A 368 5.41 -7.94 -7.60
C TYR A 368 5.42 -7.39 -6.18
N THR A 369 4.40 -7.76 -5.42
CA THR A 369 4.26 -7.38 -4.01
C THR A 369 4.52 -8.59 -3.13
N THR A 370 5.26 -8.41 -2.04
CA THR A 370 5.54 -9.50 -1.10
C THR A 370 4.32 -9.88 -0.27
N GLU A 371 4.29 -11.14 0.17
CA GLU A 371 3.19 -11.73 0.94
C GLU A 371 2.97 -11.02 2.30
N ASP A 372 4.00 -10.42 2.89
CA ASP A 372 3.89 -9.69 4.17
C ASP A 372 2.92 -8.49 4.08
N VAL A 373 2.70 -7.95 2.88
CA VAL A 373 1.78 -6.85 2.61
C VAL A 373 0.31 -7.26 2.81
N ARG A 374 -0.01 -8.57 2.90
CA ARG A 374 -1.36 -9.07 3.23
C ARG A 374 -1.89 -8.62 4.59
N GLN A 375 -1.01 -8.15 5.48
CA GLN A 375 -1.42 -7.56 6.76
C GLN A 375 -2.20 -6.24 6.59
N LEU A 376 -2.14 -5.63 5.39
CA LEU A 376 -2.87 -4.43 5.02
C LEU A 376 -4.17 -4.78 4.27
N SER A 377 -5.20 -3.97 4.47
CA SER A 377 -6.43 -4.08 3.68
C SER A 377 -6.18 -3.74 2.21
N ILE A 378 -6.99 -4.31 1.30
CA ILE A 378 -6.91 -4.06 -0.15
C ILE A 378 -6.91 -2.55 -0.45
N GLN A 379 -7.77 -1.78 0.22
CA GLN A 379 -7.88 -0.33 0.05
C GLN A 379 -6.64 0.46 0.49
N GLN A 380 -5.85 -0.06 1.43
CA GLN A 380 -4.60 0.59 1.86
C GLN A 380 -3.43 0.30 0.93
N ARG A 381 -3.43 -0.89 0.31
CA ARG A 381 -2.35 -1.34 -0.58
C ARG A 381 -2.68 -1.23 -2.07
N HIS A 382 -3.89 -0.86 -2.45
CA HIS A 382 -4.31 -0.67 -3.85
C HIS A 382 -3.88 -1.81 -4.77
N CYS A 383 -4.02 -3.06 -4.30
CA CYS A 383 -3.83 -4.25 -5.11
C CYS A 383 -4.63 -5.42 -4.53
N VAL A 384 -4.82 -6.45 -5.33
CA VAL A 384 -5.51 -7.69 -4.94
C VAL A 384 -4.63 -8.91 -5.22
N PHE A 385 -4.49 -9.80 -4.25
CA PHE A 385 -3.87 -11.11 -4.48
C PHE A 385 -4.85 -12.06 -5.19
N PRO A 386 -4.36 -13.04 -5.98
CA PRO A 386 -5.21 -13.91 -6.80
C PRO A 386 -6.34 -14.64 -6.05
N ASP A 387 -6.14 -14.94 -4.77
CA ASP A 387 -7.02 -15.73 -3.91
C ASP A 387 -8.00 -14.91 -3.06
N GLU A 388 -7.91 -13.57 -3.07
CA GLU A 388 -8.66 -12.72 -2.13
C GLU A 388 -10.07 -12.37 -2.59
N ILE A 389 -10.24 -12.17 -3.91
CA ILE A 389 -11.52 -11.87 -4.53
C ILE A 389 -11.85 -13.02 -5.48
N PRO A 390 -12.75 -13.94 -5.08
CA PRO A 390 -13.21 -14.97 -5.99
C PRO A 390 -14.13 -14.35 -7.04
N LEU A 391 -13.83 -14.60 -8.32
CA LEU A 391 -14.65 -14.21 -9.45
C LEU A 391 -15.52 -15.40 -9.90
N MET A 392 -16.70 -15.11 -10.45
CA MET A 392 -17.59 -16.11 -11.03
C MET A 392 -17.18 -16.49 -12.44
N THR A 393 -16.68 -15.52 -13.21
CA THR A 393 -16.29 -15.72 -14.61
C THR A 393 -14.95 -16.41 -14.76
N ASP A 394 -14.04 -16.19 -13.80
CA ASP A 394 -12.63 -16.52 -13.95
C ASP A 394 -12.05 -17.11 -12.65
N ALA A 395 -11.11 -18.04 -12.78
CA ALA A 395 -10.49 -18.71 -11.63
C ALA A 395 -9.43 -17.86 -10.92
N ILE A 396 -8.86 -16.86 -11.61
CA ILE A 396 -7.79 -16.00 -11.12
C ILE A 396 -8.24 -14.55 -11.25
N TYR A 397 -8.02 -13.76 -10.21
CA TYR A 397 -8.29 -12.33 -10.24
C TYR A 397 -7.36 -11.59 -11.21
N SER A 398 -7.96 -10.81 -12.11
CA SER A 398 -7.29 -9.86 -12.98
C SER A 398 -8.13 -8.60 -13.11
N PHE A 399 -7.55 -7.50 -13.56
CA PHE A 399 -8.26 -6.22 -13.59
C PHE A 399 -9.41 -6.26 -14.61
N GLY A 400 -9.13 -6.76 -15.81
CA GLY A 400 -10.11 -6.95 -16.89
C GLY A 400 -11.20 -7.97 -16.54
N ALA A 401 -10.88 -9.03 -15.79
CA ALA A 401 -11.88 -9.98 -15.29
C ALA A 401 -12.82 -9.32 -14.26
N CYS A 402 -12.26 -8.56 -13.31
CA CYS A 402 -13.06 -7.80 -12.34
C CYS A 402 -14.01 -6.80 -13.02
N LEU A 403 -13.51 -6.04 -14.00
CA LEU A 403 -14.33 -5.09 -14.76
C LEU A 403 -15.39 -5.80 -15.60
N THR A 404 -15.05 -6.92 -16.24
CA THR A 404 -16.00 -7.74 -16.99
C THR A 404 -17.17 -8.17 -16.11
N GLU A 405 -16.88 -8.78 -14.95
CA GLU A 405 -17.91 -9.24 -14.02
C GLU A 405 -18.74 -8.07 -13.43
N CYS A 406 -18.08 -6.95 -13.13
CA CYS A 406 -18.77 -5.74 -12.67
C CYS A 406 -19.78 -5.23 -13.72
N ARG A 407 -19.36 -5.13 -14.99
CA ARG A 407 -20.21 -4.71 -16.11
C ARG A 407 -21.34 -5.69 -16.38
N MET A 408 -21.07 -6.99 -16.29
CA MET A 408 -22.09 -8.04 -16.37
C MET A 408 -23.15 -7.87 -15.27
N ARG A 409 -22.73 -7.60 -14.03
CA ARG A 409 -23.63 -7.37 -12.90
C ARG A 409 -24.51 -6.12 -13.09
N ILE A 410 -23.93 -5.02 -13.57
CA ILE A 410 -24.68 -3.79 -13.87
C ILE A 410 -25.70 -4.05 -14.99
N SER A 411 -25.26 -4.68 -16.08
CA SER A 411 -26.13 -5.06 -17.20
C SER A 411 -27.30 -5.94 -16.76
N GLN A 412 -27.01 -6.97 -15.95
CA GLN A 412 -28.02 -7.87 -15.42
C GLN A 412 -29.01 -7.12 -14.50
N ARG A 413 -28.54 -6.21 -13.65
CA ARG A 413 -29.39 -5.42 -12.74
C ARG A 413 -30.35 -4.48 -13.47
N ILE A 414 -29.93 -3.90 -14.59
CA ILE A 414 -30.72 -2.89 -15.33
C ILE A 414 -31.60 -3.52 -16.40
N CYS A 415 -31.09 -4.52 -17.12
CA CYS A 415 -31.73 -5.07 -18.32
C CYS A 415 -32.08 -6.58 -18.24
N ASP A 416 -31.81 -7.24 -17.11
CA ASP A 416 -32.04 -8.68 -16.88
C ASP A 416 -31.36 -9.60 -17.90
N CYS A 417 -30.28 -9.15 -18.54
CA CYS A 417 -29.47 -9.94 -19.47
C CYS A 417 -28.06 -9.34 -19.61
N VAL A 418 -27.15 -10.11 -20.20
CA VAL A 418 -25.77 -9.67 -20.49
C VAL A 418 -25.49 -9.60 -22.00
N PRO A 419 -24.61 -8.69 -22.44
CA PRO A 419 -24.13 -8.64 -23.82
C PRO A 419 -23.51 -9.95 -24.31
N ILE A 420 -23.52 -10.16 -25.62
CA ILE A 420 -23.11 -11.40 -26.28
C ILE A 420 -21.61 -11.73 -26.17
N PHE A 421 -20.79 -10.75 -25.80
CA PHE A 421 -19.33 -10.90 -25.65
C PHE A 421 -18.91 -11.38 -24.25
N TYR A 422 -19.87 -11.57 -23.34
CA TYR A 422 -19.64 -12.13 -22.01
C TYR A 422 -20.06 -13.60 -21.95
N PRO A 423 -19.45 -14.42 -21.08
CA PRO A 423 -19.82 -15.82 -20.93
C PRO A 423 -21.22 -15.98 -20.28
N GLU A 424 -21.94 -17.04 -20.64
CA GLU A 424 -23.18 -17.42 -19.96
C GLU A 424 -22.88 -18.28 -18.74
N ILE A 425 -23.19 -17.76 -17.54
CA ILE A 425 -22.90 -18.46 -16.28
C ILE A 425 -24.07 -18.26 -15.31
N GLY A 426 -24.68 -19.35 -14.85
CA GLY A 426 -25.76 -19.31 -13.86
C GLY A 426 -26.97 -18.47 -14.31
N GLU A 427 -27.19 -17.32 -13.68
CA GLU A 427 -28.28 -16.39 -13.99
C GLU A 427 -27.96 -15.42 -15.14
N TYR A 428 -26.68 -15.28 -15.51
CA TYR A 428 -26.23 -14.39 -16.57
C TYR A 428 -26.44 -15.04 -17.95
N LYS A 429 -27.50 -14.61 -18.65
CA LYS A 429 -27.86 -15.10 -19.99
C LYS A 429 -27.76 -13.99 -21.03
N HIS A 430 -27.45 -14.35 -22.26
CA HIS A 430 -27.36 -13.39 -23.35
C HIS A 430 -28.68 -12.67 -23.62
N CYS A 431 -28.59 -11.39 -23.92
CA CYS A 431 -29.75 -10.61 -24.34
C CYS A 431 -30.32 -11.14 -25.66
N THR A 432 -31.65 -11.28 -25.73
CA THR A 432 -32.36 -11.45 -27.00
C THR A 432 -32.28 -10.17 -27.82
N TRP A 433 -32.53 -10.25 -29.13
CA TRP A 433 -32.55 -9.09 -30.02
C TRP A 433 -33.41 -7.95 -29.46
N SER A 434 -34.65 -8.25 -29.07
CA SER A 434 -35.58 -7.29 -28.48
C SER A 434 -35.05 -6.56 -27.24
N LYS A 435 -34.30 -7.28 -26.38
CA LYS A 435 -33.71 -6.73 -25.15
C LYS A 435 -32.40 -5.99 -25.37
N THR A 436 -31.75 -6.16 -26.53
CA THR A 436 -30.51 -5.45 -26.88
C THR A 436 -30.70 -3.92 -26.86
N SER A 437 -31.92 -3.47 -27.19
CA SER A 437 -32.31 -2.06 -27.07
C SER A 437 -32.16 -1.47 -25.65
N CYS A 438 -32.34 -2.27 -24.60
CA CYS A 438 -32.13 -1.82 -23.23
C CYS A 438 -30.65 -1.53 -22.96
N ILE A 439 -29.77 -2.43 -23.36
CA ILE A 439 -28.32 -2.29 -23.20
C ILE A 439 -27.83 -1.03 -23.91
N ILE A 440 -28.31 -0.78 -25.13
CA ILE A 440 -27.91 0.40 -25.92
C ILE A 440 -28.32 1.70 -25.22
N ARG A 441 -29.51 1.75 -24.61
CA ARG A 441 -29.98 2.94 -23.88
C ARG A 441 -29.18 3.22 -22.61
N HIS A 442 -28.72 2.17 -21.92
CA HIS A 442 -27.96 2.27 -20.68
C HIS A 442 -26.46 2.00 -20.87
N LEU A 443 -25.96 2.15 -22.10
CA LEU A 443 -24.58 1.81 -22.43
C LEU A 443 -23.57 2.64 -21.65
N ASP A 444 -23.85 3.94 -21.47
CA ASP A 444 -22.97 4.82 -20.71
C ASP A 444 -22.90 4.44 -19.23
N GLU A 445 -24.00 3.98 -18.63
CA GLU A 445 -24.04 3.47 -17.25
C GLU A 445 -23.29 2.15 -17.12
N ILE A 446 -23.42 1.26 -18.10
CA ILE A 446 -22.69 -0.03 -18.12
C ILE A 446 -21.19 0.20 -18.37
N ARG A 447 -20.83 1.17 -19.21
CA ARG A 447 -19.42 1.51 -19.48
C ARG A 447 -18.78 2.23 -18.31
N ASN A 448 -19.53 3.05 -17.58
CA ASN A 448 -19.01 3.84 -16.46
C ASN A 448 -18.57 2.93 -15.31
N ALA A 449 -17.26 2.70 -15.22
CA ALA A 449 -16.64 1.86 -14.21
C ALA A 449 -16.42 2.56 -12.86
N GLU A 450 -16.91 3.78 -12.64
CA GLU A 450 -16.79 4.48 -11.35
C GLU A 450 -17.47 3.71 -10.19
N GLU A 451 -18.51 2.91 -10.47
CA GLU A 451 -19.13 2.02 -9.48
C GLU A 451 -18.29 0.75 -9.21
N CYS A 452 -17.32 0.42 -10.09
CA CYS A 452 -16.49 -0.77 -9.99
C CYS A 452 -15.26 -0.52 -9.12
N GLN A 453 -15.24 -1.11 -7.92
CA GLN A 453 -14.09 -1.08 -7.00
C GLN A 453 -13.03 -2.13 -7.41
N CYS A 454 -12.56 -2.07 -8.66
CA CYS A 454 -11.51 -2.96 -9.17
C CYS A 454 -10.14 -2.32 -9.00
N GLU A 455 -9.19 -3.09 -8.46
CA GLU A 455 -7.80 -2.68 -8.25
C GLU A 455 -6.88 -3.60 -9.08
N LEU A 456 -5.65 -3.18 -9.33
CA LEU A 456 -4.71 -4.01 -10.09
C LEU A 456 -4.29 -5.26 -9.28
N PRO A 457 -3.95 -6.38 -9.95
CA PRO A 457 -3.41 -7.53 -9.25
C PRO A 457 -2.05 -7.20 -8.60
N CYS A 458 -1.79 -7.80 -7.45
CA CYS A 458 -0.58 -7.54 -6.67
C CYS A 458 0.71 -8.07 -7.33
N PHE A 459 0.54 -8.96 -8.31
CA PHE A 459 1.51 -9.32 -9.34
C PHE A 459 0.96 -8.87 -10.70
N ASN A 460 1.62 -7.91 -11.33
CA ASN A 460 1.19 -7.34 -12.60
C ASN A 460 2.38 -7.10 -13.53
N THR A 461 2.17 -7.28 -14.83
CA THR A 461 3.17 -7.03 -15.87
C THR A 461 2.58 -6.10 -16.92
N VAL A 462 3.20 -4.94 -17.11
CA VAL A 462 2.83 -3.96 -18.15
C VAL A 462 3.87 -4.01 -19.25
N TYR A 463 3.45 -4.19 -20.50
CA TYR A 463 4.34 -4.19 -21.65
C TYR A 463 4.34 -2.82 -22.32
N GLU A 464 5.50 -2.18 -22.37
CA GLU A 464 5.70 -0.87 -23.00
C GLU A 464 6.37 -1.04 -24.36
N VAL A 465 5.86 -0.34 -25.38
CA VAL A 465 6.51 -0.27 -26.70
C VAL A 465 7.62 0.76 -26.64
N GLU A 466 8.85 0.31 -26.79
CA GLU A 466 10.03 1.17 -26.74
C GLU A 466 10.38 1.72 -28.12
N LYS A 467 10.20 0.90 -29.16
CA LYS A 467 10.55 1.29 -30.54
C LYS A 467 9.68 0.57 -31.56
N LEU A 468 9.30 1.29 -32.61
CA LEU A 468 8.67 0.77 -33.82
C LEU A 468 9.62 1.03 -34.99
N GLU A 469 9.98 -0.02 -35.73
CA GLU A 469 10.80 0.09 -36.94
C GLU A 469 9.90 0.06 -38.18
N ASN A 470 10.26 0.87 -39.18
CA ASN A 470 9.47 0.96 -40.40
C ASN A 470 9.97 -0.07 -41.42
N ALA A 471 9.02 -0.70 -42.09
CA ALA A 471 9.26 -1.59 -43.23
C ALA A 471 10.14 -0.91 -44.28
N LYS A 472 11.19 -1.59 -44.72
CA LYS A 472 12.05 -1.08 -45.80
C LYS A 472 11.36 -1.33 -47.14
N LYS A 473 11.22 -0.28 -47.95
CA LYS A 473 10.53 -0.30 -49.26
C LYS A 473 10.96 -1.40 -50.26
N GLU A 474 12.07 -2.10 -50.02
CA GLU A 474 12.60 -3.14 -50.91
C GLU A 474 12.08 -4.56 -50.56
N ASN A 475 11.48 -4.77 -49.39
CA ASN A 475 10.88 -6.05 -48.98
C ASN A 475 9.36 -5.86 -48.76
N LEU A 476 8.56 -6.03 -49.80
CA LEU A 476 7.09 -5.95 -49.72
C LEU A 476 6.42 -7.22 -49.16
N ASP A 477 7.20 -8.07 -48.47
CA ASP A 477 6.78 -9.34 -47.87
C ASP A 477 7.03 -9.33 -46.35
N ASP A 478 6.99 -8.13 -45.74
CA ASP A 478 7.40 -7.95 -44.35
C ASP A 478 6.31 -8.47 -43.40
N SER A 479 6.58 -9.61 -42.78
CA SER A 479 5.89 -10.12 -41.59
C SER A 479 6.03 -9.13 -40.43
N LEU A 480 5.13 -9.18 -39.44
CA LEU A 480 5.29 -8.41 -38.22
C LEU A 480 6.11 -9.20 -37.20
N GLU A 481 7.25 -8.65 -36.82
CA GLU A 481 8.11 -9.12 -35.73
C GLU A 481 7.78 -8.36 -34.43
N ILE A 482 7.43 -9.10 -33.38
CA ILE A 482 7.22 -8.59 -32.03
C ILE A 482 8.31 -9.18 -31.15
N ALA A 483 9.26 -8.35 -30.74
CA ALA A 483 10.47 -8.81 -30.06
C ALA A 483 10.80 -8.01 -28.80
N PHE A 484 11.52 -8.65 -27.88
CA PHE A 484 12.11 -7.95 -26.75
C PHE A 484 13.18 -6.97 -27.23
N LEU A 485 13.14 -5.72 -26.76
CA LEU A 485 14.23 -4.77 -27.01
C LEU A 485 15.53 -5.22 -26.33
N THR A 486 15.40 -5.65 -25.07
CA THR A 486 16.50 -6.12 -24.22
C THR A 486 15.96 -7.11 -23.20
N TRP A 487 16.82 -8.02 -22.73
CA TRP A 487 16.50 -8.92 -21.62
C TRP A 487 16.13 -8.13 -20.36
N PRO A 488 15.02 -8.45 -19.66
CA PRO A 488 14.60 -7.72 -18.47
C PRO A 488 15.50 -8.06 -17.28
N ILE A 489 16.35 -7.10 -16.91
CA ILE A 489 17.32 -7.25 -15.80
C ILE A 489 16.76 -6.83 -14.43
N SER A 490 15.57 -6.23 -14.40
CA SER A 490 15.01 -5.65 -13.18
C SER A 490 13.49 -5.63 -13.18
N ARG A 491 12.91 -5.82 -12.00
CA ARG A 491 11.47 -5.71 -11.72
C ARG A 491 11.22 -4.84 -10.50
N TYR A 492 10.02 -4.30 -10.37
CA TYR A 492 9.63 -3.54 -9.19
C TYR A 492 9.18 -4.49 -8.08
N LYS A 493 9.85 -4.40 -6.93
CA LYS A 493 9.48 -5.11 -5.72
C LYS A 493 8.78 -4.16 -4.77
N ARG A 494 7.56 -4.51 -4.36
CA ARG A 494 6.83 -3.76 -3.35
C ARG A 494 6.81 -4.50 -2.02
N ASP A 495 7.37 -3.85 -1.01
CA ASP A 495 7.50 -4.39 0.34
C ASP A 495 6.71 -3.55 1.36
N LEU A 496 6.36 -4.18 2.47
CA LEU A 496 5.77 -3.51 3.62
C LEU A 496 6.84 -2.61 4.27
N LEU A 497 6.60 -1.29 4.28
CA LEU A 497 7.49 -0.35 4.96
C LEU A 497 7.19 -0.31 6.46
N PHE A 498 5.91 -0.38 6.83
CA PHE A 498 5.46 -0.22 8.20
C PHE A 498 4.25 -1.11 8.48
N GLY A 499 4.45 -2.14 9.32
CA GLY A 499 3.39 -3.04 9.74
C GLY A 499 2.63 -2.53 10.97
N TRP A 500 1.56 -3.25 11.33
CA TRP A 500 0.78 -2.96 12.54
C TRP A 500 1.60 -3.11 13.84
N VAL A 501 2.52 -4.07 13.86
CA VAL A 501 3.43 -4.27 15.00
C VAL A 501 4.38 -3.09 15.14
N ASP A 502 4.95 -2.61 14.04
CA ASP A 502 5.85 -1.46 14.04
C ASP A 502 5.13 -0.17 14.45
N LEU A 503 3.87 0.00 14.04
CA LEU A 503 2.99 1.09 14.48
C LEU A 503 2.79 1.09 15.99
N PHE A 504 2.49 -0.07 16.58
CA PHE A 504 2.32 -0.19 18.02
C PHE A 504 3.62 0.12 18.78
N VAL A 505 4.76 -0.37 18.28
CA VAL A 505 6.07 -0.09 18.86
C VAL A 505 6.39 1.41 18.77
N ALA A 506 6.12 2.06 17.64
CA ALA A 506 6.34 3.48 17.46
C ALA A 506 5.47 4.33 18.41
N PHE A 507 4.18 4.01 18.53
CA PHE A 507 3.28 4.68 19.49
C PHE A 507 3.74 4.50 20.94
N GLY A 508 4.17 3.29 21.31
CA GLY A 508 4.76 3.03 22.62
C GLY A 508 6.02 3.85 22.87
N GLY A 509 6.91 3.94 21.88
CA GLY A 509 8.13 4.75 21.96
C GLY A 509 7.84 6.25 22.12
N ILE A 510 6.89 6.80 21.37
CA ILE A 510 6.52 8.22 21.42
C ILE A 510 5.86 8.57 22.76
N ALA A 511 4.89 7.77 23.21
CA ALA A 511 4.22 7.98 24.49
C ALA A 511 5.17 7.79 25.69
N GLY A 512 6.07 6.80 25.60
CA GLY A 512 7.10 6.55 26.60
C GLY A 512 8.11 7.69 26.70
N SER A 513 8.60 8.21 25.57
CA SER A 513 9.64 9.25 25.56
C SER A 513 9.13 10.63 25.99
N LEU A 514 7.89 11.01 25.67
CA LEU A 514 7.35 12.35 25.96
C LEU A 514 6.56 12.42 27.26
N LEU A 515 5.85 11.36 27.63
CA LEU A 515 4.96 11.33 28.80
C LEU A 515 5.43 10.37 29.90
N GLY A 516 6.47 9.56 29.64
CA GLY A 516 6.83 8.45 30.54
C GLY A 516 5.75 7.37 30.61
N PHE A 517 4.82 7.35 29.64
CA PHE A 517 3.67 6.46 29.64
C PHE A 517 4.09 5.07 29.17
N SER A 518 3.80 4.06 29.98
CA SER A 518 4.09 2.66 29.68
C SER A 518 2.83 1.80 29.75
N VAL A 519 2.95 0.54 29.30
CA VAL A 519 1.87 -0.45 29.44
C VAL A 519 1.47 -0.63 30.91
N PHE A 520 2.41 -0.59 31.85
CA PHE A 520 2.09 -0.66 33.28
C PHE A 520 1.31 0.58 33.74
N SER A 521 1.67 1.77 33.25
CA SER A 521 0.91 3.00 33.50
C SER A 521 -0.54 2.89 32.99
N ALA A 522 -0.75 2.28 31.81
CA ALA A 522 -2.09 2.03 31.28
C ALA A 522 -2.92 1.09 32.18
N VAL A 523 -2.31 0.00 32.65
CA VAL A 523 -2.96 -0.97 33.55
C VAL A 523 -3.28 -0.32 34.90
N GLU A 524 -2.40 0.52 35.44
CA GLU A 524 -2.64 1.27 36.66
C GLU A 524 -3.81 2.23 36.52
N ILE A 525 -3.89 2.99 35.41
CA ILE A 525 -5.03 3.87 35.12
C ILE A 525 -6.32 3.05 35.07
N LEU A 526 -6.36 1.94 34.33
CA LEU A 526 -7.54 1.08 34.28
C LEU A 526 -7.92 0.56 35.68
N TYR A 527 -6.95 0.10 36.46
CA TYR A 527 -7.18 -0.37 37.83
C TYR A 527 -7.77 0.73 38.73
N PHE A 528 -7.19 1.94 38.72
CA PHE A 528 -7.63 3.04 39.57
C PHE A 528 -9.00 3.58 39.16
N PHE A 529 -9.25 3.78 37.86
CA PHE A 529 -10.50 4.39 37.39
C PHE A 529 -11.67 3.42 37.24
N THR A 530 -11.42 2.11 37.13
CA THR A 530 -12.50 1.11 37.04
C THR A 530 -12.66 0.33 38.34
N LEU A 531 -11.70 -0.55 38.67
CA LEU A 531 -11.78 -1.49 39.78
C LEU A 531 -11.81 -0.78 41.13
N ARG A 532 -10.95 0.22 41.35
CA ARG A 532 -10.92 0.94 42.62
C ARG A 532 -12.17 1.81 42.80
N VAL A 533 -12.60 2.55 41.78
CA VAL A 533 -13.84 3.34 41.83
C VAL A 533 -15.06 2.43 42.05
N PHE A 534 -15.15 1.30 41.36
CA PHE A 534 -16.23 0.34 41.53
C PHE A 534 -16.23 -0.30 42.92
N CYS A 535 -15.07 -0.77 43.41
CA CYS A 535 -14.97 -1.32 44.77
C CYS A 535 -15.27 -0.27 45.85
N MET A 536 -14.84 0.97 45.67
CA MET A 536 -15.12 2.06 46.61
C MET A 536 -16.61 2.45 46.59
N SER A 537 -17.21 2.52 45.41
CA SER A 537 -18.63 2.86 45.23
C SER A 537 -19.59 1.75 45.70
N TYR A 538 -19.23 0.48 45.49
CA TYR A 538 -20.11 -0.66 45.78
C TYR A 538 -19.85 -1.33 47.13
N ARG A 539 -18.59 -1.42 47.57
CA ARG A 539 -18.20 -2.15 48.78
C ARG A 539 -18.02 -1.28 50.02
N GLU A 540 -17.67 0.00 49.85
CA GLU A 540 -17.36 0.94 50.94
C GLU A 540 -18.30 2.16 50.95
N LYS A 541 -19.54 1.99 50.50
CA LYS A 541 -20.53 3.08 50.40
C LYS A 541 -20.73 3.84 51.72
N ALA A 542 -20.78 3.13 52.85
CA ALA A 542 -20.91 3.72 54.19
C ALA A 542 -19.69 4.60 54.57
N LYS A 543 -18.49 4.21 54.15
CA LYS A 543 -17.26 4.97 54.40
C LYS A 543 -17.14 6.19 53.49
N LEU A 544 -17.72 6.12 52.30
CA LEU A 544 -17.83 7.25 51.37
C LEU A 544 -18.79 8.32 51.90
N GLU A 545 -19.91 7.90 52.50
CA GLU A 545 -20.88 8.81 53.16
C GLU A 545 -20.26 9.50 54.37
N GLU A 546 -19.47 8.78 55.17
CA GLU A 546 -18.73 9.34 56.32
C GLU A 546 -17.68 10.38 55.90
N LEU A 547 -16.89 10.08 54.85
CA LEU A 547 -15.93 11.05 54.28
C LEU A 547 -16.60 12.27 53.66
N HIS A 548 -17.80 12.10 53.07
CA HIS A 548 -18.55 13.22 52.50
C HIS A 548 -19.07 14.18 53.58
N GLU A 549 -19.52 13.64 54.71
CA GLU A 549 -19.90 14.41 55.90
C GLU A 549 -18.67 15.13 56.52
N GLU A 550 -17.52 14.46 56.63
CA GLU A 550 -16.27 15.09 57.07
C GLU A 550 -15.82 16.25 56.15
N TYR A 551 -15.93 16.08 54.82
CA TYR A 551 -15.60 17.15 53.87
C TYR A 551 -16.58 18.33 53.94
N LYS A 552 -17.87 18.07 54.21
CA LYS A 552 -18.88 19.13 54.42
C LYS A 552 -18.64 19.92 55.71
N HIS A 553 -18.10 19.28 56.74
CA HIS A 553 -17.81 19.90 58.04
C HIS A 553 -16.44 20.59 58.10
N LYS A 554 -15.61 20.45 57.07
CA LYS A 554 -14.36 21.20 56.96
C LYS A 554 -14.68 22.64 56.54
N GLU A 555 -14.81 23.53 57.51
CA GLU A 555 -15.01 24.97 57.28
C GLU A 555 -13.94 25.51 56.32
N ASP A 556 -14.42 26.17 55.27
CA ASP A 556 -13.59 26.88 54.29
C ASP A 556 -12.92 28.04 55.04
N THR A 557 -11.64 27.90 55.39
CA THR A 557 -10.87 29.00 55.97
C THR A 557 -10.72 30.06 54.90
N THR A 558 -11.65 31.01 54.86
CA THR A 558 -11.50 32.26 54.10
C THR A 558 -10.19 32.90 54.55
N ALA A 559 -9.20 32.92 53.66
CA ALA A 559 -7.99 33.70 53.88
C ALA A 559 -8.39 35.18 54.03
N ASP A 560 -8.25 35.71 55.24
CA ASP A 560 -8.44 37.14 55.50
C ASP A 560 -7.33 37.91 54.76
N LEU A 561 -7.71 38.64 53.71
CA LEU A 561 -6.83 39.46 52.86
C LEU A 561 -6.72 40.90 53.40
N SER A 562 -6.84 41.10 54.71
CA SER A 562 -6.51 42.36 55.36
C SER A 562 -5.00 42.51 55.53
N LEU A 563 -4.41 43.45 54.78
CA LEU A 563 -3.01 43.87 54.95
C LEU A 563 -2.88 44.77 56.19
N ASP A 564 -2.52 44.19 57.34
CA ASP A 564 -2.10 44.96 58.50
C ASP A 564 -0.60 45.30 58.42
N PRO A 565 -0.18 46.58 58.54
CA PRO A 565 1.22 46.94 58.55
C PRO A 565 1.89 46.52 59.86
N TYR A 566 3.01 45.84 59.70
CA TYR A 566 3.93 45.37 60.74
C TYR A 566 4.22 46.42 61.82
N THR A 567 3.55 46.37 62.98
CA THR A 567 4.08 46.93 64.24
C THR A 567 3.26 46.43 65.44
N SER A 568 3.69 45.31 66.04
CA SER A 568 3.63 45.02 67.48
C SER A 568 3.74 43.51 67.71
N CYS A 569 4.82 43.08 68.37
CA CYS A 569 4.93 41.73 68.88
C CYS A 569 3.91 41.53 70.02
N LYS A 570 3.03 40.54 69.88
CA LYS A 570 2.29 39.95 70.99
C LYS A 570 2.66 38.47 71.07
N GLU A 571 3.24 38.06 72.18
CA GLU A 571 3.40 36.67 72.56
C GLU A 571 2.01 36.01 72.61
N LEU A 572 1.85 34.89 71.90
CA LEU A 572 0.72 34.00 72.06
C LEU A 572 1.25 32.67 72.60
N ASP A 573 1.13 32.50 73.91
CA ASP A 573 1.32 31.21 74.57
C ASP A 573 0.25 30.23 74.08
N VAL A 574 0.68 29.11 73.52
CA VAL A 574 -0.21 27.98 73.20
C VAL A 574 0.23 26.77 74.02
N GLU A 575 -0.56 26.45 75.05
CA GLU A 575 -0.49 25.19 75.77
C GLU A 575 -0.91 24.05 74.84
N ILE A 576 0.01 23.12 74.54
CA ILE A 576 -0.34 21.79 74.02
C ILE A 576 0.00 20.75 75.08
N GLY A 577 -1.01 19.99 75.47
CA GLY A 577 -0.97 19.01 76.53
C GLY A 577 0.13 17.94 76.38
N LYS A 578 0.84 17.77 77.50
CA LYS A 578 1.48 16.56 78.05
C LYS A 578 2.60 15.90 77.22
N LYS A 579 3.78 16.54 77.25
CA LYS A 579 5.07 15.90 77.62
C LYS A 579 6.10 16.98 77.98
N LYS A 580 6.53 16.99 79.25
CA LYS A 580 7.66 17.83 79.72
C LYS A 580 8.97 17.19 79.27
N PHE A 581 9.71 17.88 78.42
CA PHE A 581 11.16 17.75 78.33
C PHE A 581 11.77 19.12 78.55
N THR A 582 12.45 19.27 79.68
CA THR A 582 13.26 20.45 80.02
C THR A 582 14.64 20.28 79.40
N TYR A 583 15.10 21.26 78.63
CA TYR A 583 16.53 21.49 78.46
C TYR A 583 16.85 22.96 78.75
N SER A 584 17.80 23.14 79.66
CA SER A 584 18.35 24.40 80.14
C SER A 584 19.34 24.93 79.10
N ASP A 585 19.17 26.19 78.70
CA ASP A 585 20.22 26.98 78.06
C ASP A 585 21.40 27.14 79.01
N SER A 586 22.61 26.93 78.50
CA SER A 586 23.80 27.60 79.02
C SER A 586 24.94 27.57 77.99
N HIS A 587 25.39 28.78 77.65
CA HIS A 587 26.72 29.15 77.16
C HIS A 587 27.00 29.19 75.63
N LEU A 588 26.83 30.40 75.06
CA LEU A 588 27.88 31.12 74.32
C LEU A 588 29.23 31.05 75.09
N PRO A 589 30.44 31.16 74.47
CA PRO A 589 30.76 32.20 73.48
C PRO A 589 31.90 31.93 72.45
N TYR A 590 32.12 32.96 71.60
CA TYR A 590 33.36 33.41 70.93
C TYR A 590 33.70 32.99 69.48
N LEU A 591 33.55 34.02 68.61
CA LEU A 591 34.43 34.53 67.53
C LEU A 591 35.93 34.21 67.67
N PRO A 592 36.70 34.26 66.56
CA PRO A 592 37.16 35.55 66.00
C PRO A 592 36.44 36.02 64.73
#